data_AF-A0A1C5JRJ8-F1
#
_entry.id   AF-A0A1C5JRJ8-F1
#
_cell.length_a   1.000
_cell.length_b   1.000
_cell.length_c   1.000
_cell.angle_alpha   90.00
_cell.angle_beta   90.00
_cell.angle_gamma   90.00
#
_symmetry.space_group_name_H-M   'P 1'
#
loop_
_entity.id
_entity.type
_entity.pdbx_description
1 polymer ?
#
loop_
_entity_poly.entity_id
_entity_poly.type
_entity_poly.pdbx_seq_one_letter_code
_entity_poly.pdbx_strand_id
1 'polypeptide(L)'
;MTHGVTWKFHRASVRLPGDTMRFLIVRTEIRNAADADIAAVWADGGRLRDETRAPEPRRQVVHAEDRDAALLLARALSAVGAVRTGRHRVKVLPIEEPAPGRGRPYRWDG
;
A
#
# COMPACT_ATOMS: atom_id res chain seq x y z
N MET A 1 12.14 28.99 -13.44
CA MET A 1 13.20 27.97 -13.54
C MET A 1 12.58 26.64 -13.19
N THR A 2 12.37 25.81 -14.20
CA THR A 2 11.67 24.53 -14.12
C THR A 2 12.73 23.44 -14.01
N HIS A 3 12.84 22.75 -12.89
CA HIS A 3 13.71 21.57 -12.80
C HIS A 3 12.94 20.41 -12.17
N GLY A 4 12.95 19.31 -12.92
CA GLY A 4 12.04 18.17 -12.84
C GLY A 4 12.08 17.41 -11.52
N VAL A 5 10.90 17.03 -11.07
CA VAL A 5 10.71 16.05 -10.01
C VAL A 5 10.99 14.67 -10.61
N THR A 6 12.12 14.07 -10.24
CA THR A 6 12.41 12.66 -10.53
C THR A 6 11.49 11.79 -9.69
N TRP A 7 10.50 11.19 -10.35
CA TRP A 7 9.68 10.14 -9.77
C TRP A 7 10.55 8.89 -9.55
N LYS A 8 10.80 8.51 -8.30
CA LYS A 8 11.30 7.16 -7.99
C LYS A 8 10.14 6.17 -8.20
N PHE A 9 9.99 5.71 -9.43
CA PHE A 9 9.30 4.45 -9.69
C PHE A 9 10.03 3.36 -8.91
N HIS A 10 9.28 2.59 -8.13
CA HIS A 10 9.82 1.40 -7.47
C HIS A 10 10.46 0.51 -8.54
N ARG A 11 11.78 0.34 -8.40
CA ARG A 11 12.62 -0.57 -9.18
C ARG A 11 11.89 -1.90 -9.33
N ALA A 12 11.65 -2.32 -10.57
CA ALA A 12 11.12 -3.63 -10.87
C ALA A 12 12.03 -4.68 -10.21
N SER A 13 11.48 -5.47 -9.29
CA SER A 13 12.16 -6.63 -8.72
C SER A 13 12.46 -7.61 -9.87
N VAL A 14 13.74 -7.94 -10.06
CA VAL A 14 14.16 -8.97 -11.02
C VAL A 14 13.78 -10.33 -10.42
N ARG A 15 12.83 -11.03 -11.07
CA ARG A 15 12.27 -12.30 -10.59
C ARG A 15 13.26 -13.45 -10.81
N LEU A 16 13.49 -14.26 -9.78
CA LEU A 16 14.17 -15.56 -9.91
C LEU A 16 13.15 -16.67 -10.22
N PRO A 17 13.48 -17.67 -11.05
CA PRO A 17 12.60 -18.81 -11.27
C PRO A 17 12.39 -19.57 -9.96
N GLY A 18 11.15 -19.63 -9.47
CA GLY A 18 10.79 -20.26 -8.20
C GLY A 18 10.13 -19.32 -7.19
N ASP A 19 10.12 -18.01 -7.44
CA ASP A 19 9.47 -17.03 -6.57
C ASP A 19 7.99 -16.86 -6.95
N THR A 20 7.10 -17.46 -6.16
CA THR A 20 5.64 -17.29 -6.35
C THR A 20 5.25 -15.89 -5.91
N MET A 21 5.01 -15.01 -6.89
CA MET A 21 4.74 -13.60 -6.62
C MET A 21 3.28 -13.39 -6.26
N ARG A 22 3.02 -13.17 -4.97
CA ARG A 22 1.69 -12.83 -4.46
C ARG A 22 1.44 -11.33 -4.52
N PHE A 23 0.19 -10.94 -4.32
CA PHE A 23 -0.24 -9.55 -4.35
C PHE A 23 -1.04 -9.20 -3.10
N LEU A 24 -0.81 -7.99 -2.61
CA LEU A 24 -1.56 -7.36 -1.55
C LEU A 24 -2.42 -6.24 -2.13
N ILE A 25 -3.72 -6.29 -1.89
CA ILE A 25 -4.67 -5.26 -2.28
C ILE A 25 -5.06 -4.49 -1.02
N VAL A 26 -4.71 -3.22 -0.96
CA VAL A 26 -4.93 -2.37 0.21
C VAL A 26 -5.90 -1.25 -0.14
N ARG A 27 -7.02 -1.17 0.58
CA ARG A 27 -7.93 -0.02 0.55
C ARG A 27 -7.68 0.86 1.77
N THR A 28 -7.39 2.13 1.53
CA THR A 28 -7.09 3.15 2.56
C THR A 28 -7.92 4.40 2.32
N GLU A 29 -8.21 5.17 3.36
CA GLU A 29 -8.76 6.51 3.27
C GLU A 29 -7.73 7.48 2.64
N ILE A 30 -8.22 8.44 1.86
CA ILE A 30 -7.42 9.55 1.36
C ILE A 30 -7.50 10.64 2.41
N ARG A 31 -6.37 10.87 3.08
CA ARG A 31 -6.25 11.92 4.07
C ARG A 31 -6.25 13.28 3.39
N ASN A 32 -7.06 14.19 3.92
CA ASN A 32 -6.89 15.61 3.65
C ASN A 32 -5.94 16.15 4.73
N ALA A 33 -4.74 16.56 4.32
CA ALA A 33 -3.73 17.13 5.20
C ALA A 33 -3.33 18.48 4.62
N ALA A 34 -3.11 19.49 5.46
CA ALA A 34 -2.67 20.76 4.96
C ALA A 34 -1.27 20.62 4.36
N ASP A 35 -1.00 21.31 3.26
CA ASP A 35 0.32 21.27 2.61
C ASP A 35 1.44 21.68 3.58
N ALA A 36 1.14 22.59 4.52
CA ALA A 36 2.06 22.98 5.60
C ALA A 36 2.42 21.81 6.52
N ASP A 37 1.45 20.96 6.89
CA ASP A 37 1.69 19.78 7.73
C ASP A 37 2.54 18.75 6.98
N ILE A 38 2.28 18.57 5.68
CA ILE A 38 3.06 17.69 4.81
C ILE A 38 4.50 18.20 4.70
N ALA A 39 4.68 19.50 4.47
CA ALA A 39 6.00 20.13 4.36
C ALA A 39 6.79 20.04 5.66
N ALA A 40 6.15 20.27 6.81
CA ALA A 40 6.78 20.12 8.13
C ALA A 40 7.23 18.67 8.36
N VAL A 41 6.38 17.69 8.05
CA VAL A 41 6.72 16.26 8.15
C VAL A 41 7.90 15.90 7.25
N TRP A 42 7.97 16.44 6.04
CA TRP A 42 9.10 16.22 5.13
C TRP A 42 10.40 16.86 5.62
N ALA A 43 10.33 18.05 6.22
CA ALA A 43 11.48 18.75 6.77
C ALA A 43 12.05 18.02 8.00
N ASP A 44 11.18 17.57 8.90
CA ASP A 44 11.56 16.99 10.19
C ASP A 44 11.73 15.46 10.15
N GLY A 45 11.43 14.83 9.00
CA GLY A 45 11.45 13.37 8.86
C GLY A 45 10.39 12.64 9.71
N GLY A 46 9.38 13.38 10.18
CA GLY A 46 8.34 12.88 11.06
C GLY A 46 7.34 11.95 10.37
N ARG A 47 6.28 11.60 11.08
CA ARG A 47 5.11 10.91 10.50
C ARG A 47 3.89 11.80 10.66
N LEU A 48 3.12 11.95 9.59
CA LEU A 48 1.83 12.66 9.63
C LEU A 48 0.83 12.00 10.59
N ARG A 49 0.99 10.69 10.85
CA ARG A 49 0.18 9.94 11.82
C ARG A 49 1.01 8.80 12.38
N ASP A 50 0.88 8.57 13.69
CA ASP A 50 1.41 7.39 14.34
C ASP A 50 0.39 6.24 14.24
N GLU A 51 0.60 5.34 13.27
CA GLU A 51 -0.26 4.18 13.03
C GLU A 51 -0.25 3.16 14.19
N THR A 52 0.70 3.26 15.12
CA THR A 52 0.73 2.40 16.32
C THR A 52 -0.26 2.89 17.39
N ARG A 53 -0.55 4.19 17.42
CA ARG A 53 -1.43 4.83 18.43
C ARG A 53 -2.81 5.14 17.88
N ALA A 54 -2.90 5.42 16.58
CA ALA A 54 -4.14 5.65 15.88
C ALA A 54 -4.10 4.84 14.58
N PRO A 55 -4.47 3.56 14.56
CA PRO A 55 -4.51 2.80 13.32
C PRO A 55 -5.58 3.37 12.38
N GLU A 56 -5.30 3.37 11.08
CA GLU A 56 -6.28 3.76 10.07
C GLU A 56 -7.58 2.94 10.19
N PRO A 57 -8.75 3.55 10.48
CA PRO A 57 -9.95 2.83 10.95
C PRO A 57 -10.58 1.87 9.92
N ARG A 58 -10.28 2.03 8.63
CA ARG A 58 -10.95 1.30 7.53
C ARG A 58 -9.96 0.71 6.54
N ARG A 59 -8.82 0.23 7.02
CA ARG A 59 -7.82 -0.45 6.20
C ARG A 59 -8.29 -1.88 5.89
N GLN A 60 -8.69 -2.13 4.65
CA GLN A 60 -8.95 -3.49 4.16
C GLN A 60 -7.74 -4.00 3.42
N VAL A 61 -7.34 -5.23 3.71
CA VAL A 61 -6.18 -5.90 3.12
C VAL A 61 -6.64 -7.24 2.58
N VAL A 62 -6.43 -7.49 1.30
CA VAL A 62 -6.78 -8.75 0.62
C VAL A 62 -5.53 -9.29 -0.06
N HIS A 63 -5.37 -10.61 -0.08
CA HIS A 63 -4.27 -11.28 -0.77
C HIS A 63 -4.76 -11.91 -2.08
N ALA A 64 -3.90 -11.96 -3.09
CA ALA A 64 -4.13 -12.69 -4.33
C ALA A 64 -2.86 -13.43 -4.75
N GLU A 65 -3.02 -14.64 -5.28
CA GLU A 65 -1.90 -15.50 -5.67
C GLU A 65 -1.25 -15.05 -6.98
N ASP A 66 -1.98 -14.32 -7.82
CA ASP A 66 -1.49 -13.81 -9.08
C ASP A 66 -2.02 -12.39 -9.38
N ARG A 67 -1.47 -11.80 -10.43
CA ARG A 67 -1.74 -10.42 -10.82
C ARG A 67 -3.17 -10.23 -11.31
N ASP A 68 -3.72 -11.19 -12.04
CA ASP A 68 -5.03 -11.07 -12.67
C ASP A 68 -6.13 -11.14 -11.61
N ALA A 69 -6.01 -12.09 -10.67
CA ALA A 69 -6.84 -12.14 -9.47
C ALA A 69 -6.75 -10.85 -8.65
N ALA A 70 -5.55 -10.29 -8.48
CA ALA A 70 -5.36 -9.03 -7.76
C ALA A 70 -6.07 -7.85 -8.44
N LEU A 71 -5.97 -7.76 -9.78
CA LEU A 71 -6.62 -6.71 -10.56
C LEU A 71 -8.15 -6.85 -10.56
N LEU A 72 -8.66 -8.09 -10.59
CA LEU A 72 -10.09 -8.36 -10.47
C LEU A 72 -10.63 -7.88 -9.12
N LEU A 73 -9.95 -8.22 -8.03
CA LEU A 73 -10.31 -7.77 -6.68
C LEU A 73 -10.21 -6.25 -6.53
N ALA A 74 -9.16 -5.63 -7.08
CA ALA A 74 -9.01 -4.19 -7.07
C ALA A 74 -10.14 -3.49 -7.82
N ARG A 75 -10.58 -4.04 -8.96
CA ARG A 75 -11.73 -3.53 -9.70
C ARG A 75 -13.02 -3.65 -8.90
N ALA A 76 -13.24 -4.77 -8.21
CA ALA A 76 -14.39 -4.94 -7.32
C ALA A 76 -14.40 -3.92 -6.18
N LEU A 77 -13.26 -3.71 -5.51
CA LEU A 77 -13.11 -2.69 -4.46
C LEU A 77 -13.28 -1.26 -4.99
N SER A 78 -12.91 -1.00 -6.24
CA SER A 78 -13.09 0.31 -6.88
C SER A 78 -14.57 0.67 -7.03
N ALA A 79 -15.47 -0.31 -7.06
CA ALA A 79 -16.91 -0.08 -7.08
C ALA A 79 -17.48 0.35 -5.72
N VAL A 80 -16.73 0.27 -4.62
CA VAL A 80 -17.19 0.72 -3.29
C VAL A 80 -17.39 2.22 -3.30
N GLY A 81 -18.53 2.69 -2.78
CA GLY A 81 -18.93 4.10 -2.83
C GLY A 81 -17.85 5.07 -2.34
N ALA A 82 -17.16 4.75 -1.25
CA ALA A 82 -16.11 5.60 -0.71
C ALA A 82 -14.86 5.69 -1.60
N VAL A 83 -14.57 4.67 -2.41
CA VAL A 83 -13.50 4.72 -3.43
C VAL A 83 -13.99 5.52 -4.65
N ARG A 84 -15.22 5.26 -5.12
CA ARG A 84 -15.85 6.01 -6.21
C ARG A 84 -15.95 7.51 -5.94
N THR A 85 -16.21 7.92 -4.70
CA THR A 85 -16.26 9.34 -4.31
C THR A 85 -14.89 9.93 -4.00
N GLY A 86 -13.79 9.22 -4.27
CA GLY A 86 -12.43 9.71 -4.02
C GLY A 86 -12.05 9.85 -2.54
N ARG A 87 -12.83 9.30 -1.61
CA ARG A 87 -12.50 9.33 -0.17
C ARG A 87 -11.54 8.21 0.21
N HIS A 88 -11.44 7.18 -0.62
CA HIS A 88 -10.53 6.05 -0.42
C HIS A 88 -9.77 5.77 -1.73
N ARG A 89 -8.62 5.13 -1.59
CA ARG A 89 -7.80 4.62 -2.70
C ARG A 89 -7.53 3.13 -2.53
N VAL A 90 -7.41 2.44 -3.65
CA VAL A 90 -7.00 1.04 -3.73
C VAL A 90 -5.59 0.98 -4.31
N LYS A 91 -4.70 0.21 -3.67
CA LYS A 91 -3.35 -0.07 -4.14
C LYS A 91 -3.17 -1.57 -4.31
N VAL A 92 -2.59 -1.98 -5.43
CA VAL A 92 -2.15 -3.36 -5.66
C VAL A 92 -0.63 -3.37 -5.54
N LEU A 93 -0.12 -4.15 -4.61
CA LEU A 93 1.30 -4.24 -4.29
C LEU A 93 1.75 -5.68 -4.51
N PRO A 94 2.71 -5.95 -5.39
CA PRO A 94 3.35 -7.26 -5.39
C PRO A 94 4.10 -7.46 -4.09
N ILE A 95 4.06 -8.68 -3.56
CA ILE A 95 4.81 -9.11 -2.38
C ILE A 95 5.56 -10.40 -2.72
N GLU A 96 6.82 -10.45 -2.33
CA GLU A 96 7.61 -11.68 -2.39
C GLU A 96 7.09 -12.64 -1.31
N GLU A 97 7.00 -13.92 -1.63
CA GLU A 97 6.72 -14.93 -0.62
C GLU A 97 7.93 -15.01 0.32
N PRO A 98 7.75 -14.93 1.65
CA PRO A 98 8.87 -15.18 2.55
C PRO A 98 9.42 -16.57 2.24
N ALA A 99 10.71 -16.67 1.91
CA ALA A 99 11.35 -17.95 1.66
C ALA A 99 10.96 -18.95 2.77
N PRO A 100 10.48 -20.16 2.44
CA PRO A 100 10.07 -21.15 3.43
C PRO A 100 11.30 -21.53 4.25
N GLY A 101 11.48 -20.89 5.42
CA GLY A 101 12.68 -21.07 6.25
C GLY A 101 13.02 -19.91 7.18
N ARG A 102 12.58 -18.67 6.92
CA ARG A 102 12.66 -17.59 7.93
C ARG A 102 11.34 -17.47 8.68
N GLY A 103 11.13 -18.42 9.60
CA GLY A 103 10.02 -18.39 10.55
C GLY A 103 9.98 -17.09 11.35
N ARG A 104 9.14 -16.16 10.92
CA ARG A 104 8.32 -15.38 11.86
C ARG A 104 6.88 -15.60 11.44
N PRO A 105 6.05 -16.30 12.23
CA PRO A 105 4.62 -16.27 11.98
C PRO A 105 4.19 -14.81 12.05
N TYR A 106 3.41 -14.35 11.06
CA TYR A 106 2.65 -13.11 11.18
C TYR A 106 1.69 -13.30 12.35
N ARG A 107 2.16 -12.96 13.55
CA ARG A 107 1.38 -12.99 14.79
C ARG A 107 0.46 -11.78 14.75
N TRP A 108 -0.77 -12.01 14.30
CA TRP A 108 -1.89 -11.10 14.49
C TRP A 108 -2.38 -11.34 15.92
N ASP A 109 -1.86 -10.58 16.88
CA ASP A 109 -2.49 -10.47 18.19
C ASP A 109 -3.67 -9.49 18.04
N GLY A 110 -4.86 -9.95 18.41
CA GLY A 110 -6.12 -9.24 18.19
C GLY A 110 -6.40 -8.07 19.11
#